data_AF-A0A956LG12-F1
#
_entry.id   AF-A0A956LG12-F1
#
_cell.length_a   1.000
_cell.length_b   1.000
_cell.length_c   1.000
_cell.angle_alpha   90.00
_cell.angle_beta   90.00
_cell.angle_gamma   90.00
#
_symmetry.space_group_name_H-M   'P 1'
#
loop_
_entity.id
_entity.type
_entity.pdbx_description
1 polymer ?
#
loop_
_entity_poly.entity_id
_entity_poly.type
_entity_poly.pdbx_seq_one_letter_code
_entity_poly.pdbx_strand_id
1 'polypeptide(L)'
;MTTIVMGSCGVGFAPVRERDHDRLIRLMEGVEDIPGSALAEGLSWGWESFPEYMEVIDRRPHSIDFSAQVPHDAVRVFVMGERAVESCDVTDDDIAAMRALVRQALEAGAVGFSTGRSDMHRTSDGEWTPASEASARELAGIAAGMRGLDHGVLQAVCDFDYDRAPERFDAEFDILERMVEASGRPFSISLMQRGLVPDQWLEIIKRSEAAAARGLTWRLQVAPRAIGVNLGLQCTFHPFMGFPSYKAISHLPLQERVRQMRDPAFKARLLSEKSDTVAGDGTPIPPLADRFLQAIDMIAYTLFVLDDDPDYEQPMERSLGAQAAAAGKKPLEAVYDAMLADDGRGLIYFPIYNYSEFDYENVLRMMRHPQSLPGLSDGGAHVGTVCDASFPTY
;
A
#
# COMPACT_ATOMS: atom_id res chain seq x y z
N MET A 1 -20.38 1.74 4.46
CA MET A 1 -19.91 0.78 3.45
C MET A 1 -20.90 -0.37 3.39
N THR A 2 -21.39 -0.72 2.20
CA THR A 2 -22.35 -1.84 2.00
C THR A 2 -21.76 -2.98 1.18
N THR A 3 -20.64 -2.75 0.49
CA THR A 3 -19.95 -3.76 -0.34
C THR A 3 -18.45 -3.55 -0.26
N ILE A 4 -17.67 -4.63 -0.18
CA ILE A 4 -16.20 -4.61 -0.26
C ILE A 4 -15.71 -5.35 -1.51
N VAL A 5 -14.69 -4.78 -2.18
CA VAL A 5 -13.92 -5.46 -3.23
C VAL A 5 -12.55 -5.84 -2.66
N MET A 6 -12.31 -7.14 -2.52
CA MET A 6 -11.11 -7.72 -1.92
C MET A 6 -10.14 -8.25 -2.98
N GLY A 7 -8.91 -8.52 -2.57
CA GLY A 7 -7.87 -9.09 -3.43
C GLY A 7 -7.35 -8.09 -4.45
N SER A 8 -7.25 -6.82 -4.09
CA SER A 8 -6.62 -5.78 -4.92
C SER A 8 -5.10 -5.91 -4.86
N CYS A 9 -4.40 -5.17 -5.72
CA CYS A 9 -2.95 -5.00 -5.68
C CYS A 9 -2.12 -6.29 -5.90
N GLY A 10 -2.77 -7.39 -6.27
CA GLY A 10 -2.14 -8.69 -6.46
C GLY A 10 -1.97 -9.51 -5.20
N VAL A 11 -2.44 -9.05 -4.04
CA VAL A 11 -2.16 -9.69 -2.74
C VAL A 11 -3.45 -10.21 -2.10
N GLY A 12 -3.37 -11.34 -1.41
CA GLY A 12 -4.50 -11.98 -0.74
C GLY A 12 -4.23 -13.44 -0.38
N PHE A 13 -5.24 -14.12 0.17
CA PHE A 13 -5.07 -15.42 0.82
C PHE A 13 -5.51 -16.64 -0.01
N ALA A 14 -5.87 -16.48 -1.29
CA ALA A 14 -6.34 -17.56 -2.14
C ALA A 14 -5.91 -17.39 -3.60
N PRO A 15 -5.58 -18.47 -4.34
CA PRO A 15 -5.46 -19.85 -3.87
C PRO A 15 -4.20 -20.06 -3.01
N VAL A 16 -4.17 -21.10 -2.18
CA VAL A 16 -3.03 -21.41 -1.31
C VAL A 16 -3.00 -22.89 -0.97
N ARG A 17 -1.84 -23.54 -0.95
CA ARG A 17 -1.75 -24.92 -0.42
C ARG A 17 -1.57 -24.88 1.09
N GLU A 18 -1.98 -25.95 1.77
CA GLU A 18 -1.80 -26.07 3.23
C GLU A 18 -0.35 -25.82 3.67
N ARG A 19 0.62 -26.37 2.93
CA ARG A 19 2.06 -26.18 3.20
C ARG A 19 2.57 -24.74 3.00
N ASP A 20 1.81 -23.90 2.34
CA ASP A 20 2.18 -22.55 1.91
C ASP A 20 1.47 -21.44 2.73
N HIS A 21 0.64 -21.80 3.72
CA HIS A 21 -0.10 -20.85 4.56
C HIS A 21 0.79 -19.80 5.25
N ASP A 22 1.84 -20.25 5.96
CA ASP A 22 2.75 -19.35 6.69
C ASP A 22 3.50 -18.40 5.74
N ARG A 23 3.77 -18.86 4.51
CA ARG A 23 4.43 -18.04 3.49
C ARG A 23 3.51 -16.92 3.02
N LEU A 24 2.23 -17.22 2.82
CA LEU A 24 1.24 -16.22 2.41
C LEU A 24 0.92 -15.23 3.54
N ILE A 25 0.94 -15.68 4.80
CA ILE A 25 0.86 -14.79 5.97
C ILE A 25 2.03 -13.80 5.98
N ARG A 26 3.28 -14.27 5.86
CA ARG A 26 4.47 -13.38 5.86
C ARG A 26 4.48 -12.38 4.70
N LEU A 27 3.94 -12.77 3.54
CA LEU A 27 3.74 -11.86 2.42
C LEU A 27 2.76 -10.74 2.81
N MET A 28 1.60 -11.10 3.34
CA MET A 28 0.56 -10.15 3.73
C MET A 28 0.97 -9.26 4.90
N GLU A 29 1.70 -9.79 5.89
CA GLU A 29 2.22 -9.03 7.03
C GLU A 29 3.16 -7.90 6.58
N GLY A 30 4.02 -8.16 5.59
CA GLY A 30 4.92 -7.14 5.05
C GLY A 30 4.22 -6.08 4.20
N VAL A 31 3.21 -6.47 3.42
CA VAL A 31 2.51 -5.54 2.52
C VAL A 31 1.49 -4.69 3.26
N GLU A 32 0.71 -5.31 4.16
CA GLU A 32 -0.47 -4.67 4.75
C GLU A 32 -0.27 -4.19 6.19
N ASP A 33 0.91 -4.36 6.83
CA ASP A 33 1.15 -3.99 8.25
C ASP A 33 0.13 -4.63 9.23
N ILE A 34 -0.42 -5.79 8.89
CA ILE A 34 -1.26 -6.60 9.79
C ILE A 34 -0.35 -7.60 10.53
N PRO A 35 -0.33 -7.60 11.87
CA PRO A 35 0.48 -8.55 12.62
C PRO A 35 0.20 -10.00 12.21
N GLY A 36 1.24 -10.78 11.90
CA GLY A 36 1.08 -12.17 11.45
C GLY A 36 0.34 -13.04 12.45
N SER A 37 0.44 -12.73 13.75
CA SER A 37 -0.34 -13.38 14.82
C SER A 37 -1.85 -13.15 14.70
N ALA A 38 -2.27 -11.93 14.34
CA ALA A 38 -3.67 -11.61 14.13
C ALA A 38 -4.21 -12.32 12.87
N LEU A 39 -3.40 -12.43 11.82
CA LEU A 39 -3.74 -13.20 10.62
C LEU A 39 -3.84 -14.70 10.92
N ALA A 40 -2.87 -15.27 11.62
CA ALA A 40 -2.87 -16.69 11.98
C ALA A 40 -4.06 -17.08 12.87
N GLU A 41 -4.48 -16.21 13.78
CA GLU A 41 -5.67 -16.43 14.62
C GLU A 41 -6.98 -16.18 13.87
N GLY A 42 -7.02 -15.17 13.00
CA GLY A 42 -8.22 -14.76 12.26
C GLY A 42 -8.55 -15.60 11.03
N LEU A 43 -7.55 -16.24 10.42
CA LEU A 43 -7.73 -17.09 9.24
C LEU A 43 -8.11 -18.51 9.69
N SER A 44 -9.38 -18.86 9.50
CA SER A 44 -9.86 -20.23 9.75
C SER A 44 -9.35 -21.25 8.73
N TRP A 45 -8.75 -20.78 7.63
CA TRP A 45 -8.51 -21.55 6.42
C TRP A 45 -9.77 -22.32 6.00
N GLY A 46 -9.62 -23.35 5.17
CA GLY A 46 -10.74 -24.15 4.64
C GLY A 46 -10.89 -24.11 3.12
N TRP A 47 -9.85 -23.65 2.43
CA TRP A 47 -9.76 -23.61 0.98
C TRP A 47 -8.33 -23.95 0.55
N GLU A 48 -8.18 -24.56 -0.62
CA GLU A 48 -6.93 -24.50 -1.37
C GLU A 48 -7.11 -23.76 -2.70
N SER A 49 -8.30 -23.87 -3.28
CA SER A 49 -8.68 -23.22 -4.53
C SER A 49 -9.44 -21.91 -4.29
N PHE A 50 -9.45 -21.04 -5.29
CA PHE A 50 -10.21 -19.78 -5.23
C PHE A 50 -11.74 -19.99 -5.11
N PRO A 51 -12.37 -20.96 -5.81
CA PRO A 51 -13.78 -21.26 -5.59
C PRO A 51 -14.11 -21.67 -4.15
N GLU A 52 -13.29 -22.50 -3.51
CA GLU A 52 -13.47 -22.87 -2.10
C GLU A 52 -13.35 -21.67 -1.17
N TYR A 53 -12.43 -20.73 -1.46
CA TYR A 53 -12.31 -19.49 -0.71
C TYR A 53 -13.62 -18.67 -0.77
N MET A 54 -14.22 -18.56 -1.96
CA MET A 54 -15.51 -17.87 -2.12
C MET A 54 -16.65 -18.60 -1.39
N GLU A 55 -16.66 -19.95 -1.39
CA GLU A 55 -17.63 -20.71 -0.58
C GLU A 55 -17.46 -20.48 0.92
N VAL A 56 -16.22 -20.35 1.41
CA VAL A 56 -15.95 -20.07 2.83
C VAL A 56 -16.44 -18.67 3.21
N ILE A 57 -16.31 -17.69 2.32
CA ILE A 57 -16.94 -16.38 2.49
C ILE A 57 -18.45 -16.56 2.58
N ASP A 58 -19.09 -17.11 1.54
CA ASP A 58 -20.56 -17.22 1.39
C ASP A 58 -21.26 -17.94 2.56
N ARG A 59 -20.59 -18.90 3.20
CA ARG A 59 -21.13 -19.64 4.36
C ARG A 59 -21.23 -18.79 5.63
N ARG A 60 -20.50 -17.68 5.72
CA ARG A 60 -20.50 -16.83 6.91
C ARG A 60 -21.65 -15.82 6.81
N PRO A 61 -22.42 -15.58 7.89
CA PRO A 61 -23.40 -14.51 7.88
C PRO A 61 -22.74 -13.16 7.61
N HIS A 62 -23.28 -12.41 6.65
CA HIS A 62 -22.73 -11.13 6.22
C HIS A 62 -23.68 -9.97 6.52
N SER A 63 -23.12 -8.82 6.89
CA SER A 63 -23.84 -7.53 7.00
C SER A 63 -23.56 -6.60 5.82
N ILE A 64 -22.61 -6.97 4.94
CA ILE A 64 -22.21 -6.27 3.73
C ILE A 64 -21.98 -7.30 2.61
N ASP A 65 -21.99 -6.86 1.36
CA ASP A 65 -21.67 -7.70 0.22
C ASP A 65 -20.15 -7.83 0.02
N PHE A 66 -19.72 -8.97 -0.52
CA PHE A 66 -18.31 -9.25 -0.82
C PHE A 66 -18.13 -9.49 -2.32
N SER A 67 -17.05 -8.93 -2.85
CA SER A 67 -16.60 -9.10 -4.22
C SER A 67 -15.11 -9.42 -4.19
N ALA A 68 -14.68 -10.50 -4.84
CA ALA A 68 -13.31 -10.99 -4.72
C ALA A 68 -12.60 -11.02 -6.08
N GLN A 69 -11.42 -10.40 -6.12
CA GLN A 69 -10.48 -10.51 -7.23
C GLN A 69 -9.44 -11.58 -6.91
N VAL A 70 -8.92 -12.24 -7.94
CA VAL A 70 -7.86 -13.24 -7.83
C VAL A 70 -6.51 -12.55 -7.71
N PRO A 71 -5.80 -12.67 -6.58
CA PRO A 71 -4.52 -12.03 -6.35
C PRO A 71 -3.37 -12.79 -7.04
N HIS A 72 -2.60 -12.08 -7.87
CA HIS A 72 -1.47 -12.65 -8.59
C HIS A 72 -0.43 -13.32 -7.70
N ASP A 73 -0.05 -12.73 -6.56
CA ASP A 73 0.97 -13.31 -5.68
C ASP A 73 0.57 -14.69 -5.15
N ALA A 74 -0.69 -14.84 -4.73
CA ALA A 74 -1.19 -16.12 -4.26
C ALA A 74 -1.21 -17.16 -5.39
N VAL A 75 -1.62 -16.76 -6.60
CA VAL A 75 -1.57 -17.63 -7.79
C VAL A 75 -0.14 -18.07 -8.12
N ARG A 76 0.83 -17.15 -8.04
CA ARG A 76 2.25 -17.43 -8.32
C ARG A 76 2.84 -18.37 -7.28
N VAL A 77 2.59 -18.14 -5.99
CA VAL A 77 2.99 -19.04 -4.89
C VAL A 77 2.31 -20.40 -5.03
N PHE A 78 1.02 -20.44 -5.38
CA PHE A 78 0.30 -21.69 -5.58
C PHE A 78 0.84 -22.49 -6.77
N VAL A 79 1.28 -21.88 -7.87
CA VAL A 79 1.83 -22.66 -8.99
C VAL A 79 3.29 -23.05 -8.75
N MET A 80 4.12 -22.09 -8.36
CA MET A 80 5.58 -22.24 -8.35
C MET A 80 6.15 -22.68 -6.99
N GLY A 81 5.41 -22.49 -5.88
CA GLY A 81 5.91 -22.78 -4.52
C GLY A 81 7.13 -21.93 -4.16
N GLU A 82 8.22 -22.57 -3.72
CA GLU A 82 9.48 -21.90 -3.37
C GLU A 82 10.07 -21.07 -4.51
N ARG A 83 9.96 -21.57 -5.76
CA ARG A 83 10.40 -20.85 -6.96
C ARG A 83 9.78 -19.46 -7.09
N ALA A 84 8.57 -19.24 -6.55
CA ALA A 84 7.90 -17.94 -6.61
C ALA A 84 8.62 -16.87 -5.79
N VAL A 85 9.16 -17.26 -4.64
CA VAL A 85 9.80 -16.37 -3.67
C VAL A 85 11.28 -16.19 -3.97
N GLU A 86 11.94 -17.23 -4.49
CA GLU A 86 13.33 -17.17 -4.95
C GLU A 86 13.50 -16.38 -6.27
N SER A 87 12.45 -15.72 -6.75
CA SER A 87 12.45 -14.95 -8.00
C SER A 87 12.94 -15.75 -9.21
N CYS A 88 12.63 -17.04 -9.25
CA CYS A 88 12.95 -17.90 -10.38
C CYS A 88 12.15 -17.50 -11.63
N ASP A 89 12.74 -17.74 -12.80
CA ASP A 89 12.05 -17.55 -14.08
C ASP A 89 10.78 -18.41 -14.17
N VAL A 90 9.71 -17.76 -14.62
CA VAL A 90 8.43 -18.40 -14.91
C VAL A 90 8.53 -19.20 -16.23
N THR A 91 8.04 -20.44 -16.22
CA THR A 91 8.01 -21.30 -17.41
C THR A 91 6.69 -21.19 -18.17
N ASP A 92 6.61 -21.74 -19.38
CA ASP A 92 5.35 -21.83 -20.13
C ASP A 92 4.28 -22.66 -19.40
N ASP A 93 4.71 -23.72 -18.72
CA ASP A 93 3.82 -24.60 -17.94
C ASP A 93 3.27 -23.86 -16.72
N ASP A 94 4.10 -23.06 -16.04
CA ASP A 94 3.66 -22.21 -14.94
C ASP A 94 2.60 -21.20 -15.42
N ILE A 95 2.88 -20.48 -16.52
CA ILE A 95 1.92 -19.52 -17.10
C ILE A 95 0.62 -20.22 -17.49
N ALA A 96 0.70 -21.41 -18.09
CA ALA A 96 -0.48 -22.17 -18.47
C ALA A 96 -1.32 -22.59 -17.25
N ALA A 97 -0.67 -23.00 -16.15
CA ALA A 97 -1.33 -23.35 -14.90
C ALA A 97 -1.97 -22.12 -14.23
N MET A 98 -1.24 -21.01 -14.12
CA MET A 98 -1.75 -19.75 -13.54
C MET A 98 -2.96 -19.23 -14.34
N ARG A 99 -2.88 -19.26 -15.67
CA ARG A 99 -4.00 -18.93 -16.57
C ARG A 99 -5.23 -19.79 -16.32
N ALA A 100 -5.04 -21.10 -16.11
CA ALA A 100 -6.15 -22.02 -15.85
C ALA A 100 -6.83 -21.71 -14.50
N LEU A 101 -6.05 -21.39 -13.46
CA LEU A 101 -6.57 -21.01 -12.14
C LEU A 101 -7.36 -19.71 -12.19
N VAL A 102 -6.85 -18.68 -12.87
CA VAL A 102 -7.57 -17.40 -13.03
C VAL A 102 -8.87 -17.60 -13.79
N ARG A 103 -8.86 -18.42 -14.86
CA ARG A 103 -10.09 -18.74 -15.59
C ARG A 103 -11.10 -19.48 -14.71
N GLN A 104 -10.67 -20.50 -13.98
CA GLN A 104 -11.54 -21.26 -13.07
C GLN A 104 -12.19 -20.37 -12.01
N ALA A 105 -11.40 -19.46 -11.42
CA ALA A 105 -11.88 -18.53 -10.41
C ALA A 105 -12.95 -17.58 -10.96
N LEU A 106 -12.74 -17.03 -12.17
CA LEU A 106 -13.74 -16.19 -12.84
C LEU A 106 -15.00 -16.99 -13.20
N GLU A 107 -14.86 -18.20 -13.75
CA GLU A 107 -16.03 -19.08 -14.02
C GLU A 107 -16.81 -19.42 -12.75
N ALA A 108 -16.17 -19.41 -11.57
CA ALA A 108 -16.81 -19.58 -10.26
C ALA A 108 -17.40 -18.29 -9.66
N GLY A 109 -17.21 -17.13 -10.29
CA GLY A 109 -17.79 -15.86 -9.85
C GLY A 109 -16.82 -14.82 -9.31
N ALA A 110 -15.49 -15.05 -9.39
CA ALA A 110 -14.53 -13.99 -9.10
C ALA A 110 -14.78 -12.79 -10.03
N VAL A 111 -14.66 -11.56 -9.51
CA VAL A 111 -14.97 -10.37 -10.32
C VAL A 111 -13.80 -9.92 -11.20
N GLY A 112 -12.60 -10.42 -10.96
CA GLY A 112 -11.41 -9.96 -11.64
C GLY A 112 -10.12 -10.64 -11.23
N PHE A 113 -9.03 -10.15 -11.80
CA PHE A 113 -7.66 -10.54 -11.50
C PHE A 113 -6.84 -9.28 -11.20
N SER A 114 -6.07 -9.29 -10.13
CA SER A 114 -5.25 -8.14 -9.71
C SER A 114 -3.77 -8.49 -9.70
N THR A 115 -2.91 -7.49 -9.92
CA THR A 115 -1.45 -7.64 -9.83
C THR A 115 -0.81 -6.39 -9.20
N GLY A 116 0.36 -6.56 -8.58
CA GLY A 116 1.16 -5.47 -8.03
C GLY A 116 2.54 -5.43 -8.66
N ARG A 117 2.95 -4.24 -9.13
CA ARG A 117 4.31 -3.90 -9.56
C ARG A 117 4.75 -2.64 -8.84
N SER A 118 4.79 -2.72 -7.51
CA SER A 118 5.12 -1.59 -6.65
C SER A 118 6.51 -1.77 -6.04
N ASP A 119 7.28 -0.68 -6.03
CA ASP A 119 8.56 -0.59 -5.32
C ASP A 119 8.39 -0.65 -3.79
N MET A 120 7.15 -0.43 -3.31
CA MET A 120 6.78 -0.38 -1.90
C MET A 120 6.32 -1.73 -1.34
N HIS A 121 5.86 -2.67 -2.17
CA HIS A 121 5.40 -3.97 -1.67
C HIS A 121 6.57 -4.88 -1.33
N ARG A 122 6.71 -5.19 -0.05
CA ARG A 122 7.76 -6.06 0.49
C ARG A 122 7.17 -7.13 1.39
N THR A 123 7.83 -8.27 1.50
CA THR A 123 7.52 -9.26 2.55
C THR A 123 7.98 -8.74 3.91
N SER A 124 7.56 -9.39 5.00
CA SER A 124 8.07 -9.10 6.35
C SER A 124 9.59 -9.22 6.49
N ASP A 125 10.22 -9.97 5.59
CA ASP A 125 11.67 -10.18 5.53
C ASP A 125 12.38 -9.10 4.68
N GLY A 126 11.65 -8.12 4.14
CA GLY A 126 12.17 -7.04 3.30
C GLY A 126 12.38 -7.42 1.83
N GLU A 127 12.05 -8.65 1.44
CA GLU A 127 12.19 -9.13 0.07
C GLU A 127 11.07 -8.60 -0.82
N TRP A 128 11.33 -8.57 -2.13
CA TRP A 128 10.29 -8.27 -3.10
C TRP A 128 9.17 -9.30 -3.02
N THR A 129 7.93 -8.87 -3.24
CA THR A 129 6.84 -9.83 -3.43
C THR A 129 7.17 -10.76 -4.61
N PRO A 130 6.53 -11.94 -4.72
CA PRO A 130 6.32 -12.59 -6.01
C PRO A 130 5.65 -11.56 -6.97
N ALA A 131 5.28 -11.78 -8.22
CA ALA A 131 4.60 -10.75 -9.06
C ALA A 131 5.28 -9.35 -9.31
N SER A 132 6.11 -8.79 -8.43
CA SER A 132 6.68 -7.43 -8.49
C SER A 132 7.46 -7.21 -9.78
N GLU A 133 8.17 -8.25 -10.21
CA GLU A 133 8.95 -8.30 -11.45
C GLU A 133 8.30 -9.16 -12.56
N ALA A 134 7.00 -9.46 -12.46
CA ALA A 134 6.32 -10.26 -13.47
C ALA A 134 6.37 -9.63 -14.88
N SER A 135 6.91 -10.39 -15.82
CA SER A 135 7.13 -9.91 -17.18
C SER A 135 5.82 -9.67 -17.96
N ALA A 136 5.88 -8.90 -19.05
CA ALA A 136 4.77 -8.81 -20.01
C ALA A 136 4.29 -10.18 -20.52
N ARG A 137 5.20 -11.15 -20.68
CA ARG A 137 4.84 -12.51 -21.12
C ARG A 137 3.99 -13.21 -20.07
N GLU A 138 4.37 -13.10 -18.81
CA GLU A 138 3.64 -13.69 -17.68
C GLU A 138 2.26 -13.06 -17.53
N LEU A 139 2.19 -11.73 -17.37
CA LEU A 139 0.94 -11.02 -17.17
C LEU A 139 -0.03 -11.18 -18.34
N ALA A 140 0.45 -11.05 -19.59
CA ALA A 140 -0.39 -11.30 -20.76
C ALA A 140 -0.82 -12.77 -20.86
N GLY A 141 0.05 -13.71 -20.50
CA GLY A 141 -0.24 -15.14 -20.52
C GLY A 141 -1.34 -15.52 -19.52
N ILE A 142 -1.29 -14.99 -18.30
CA ILE A 142 -2.31 -15.20 -17.27
C ILE A 142 -3.61 -14.53 -17.68
N ALA A 143 -3.57 -13.25 -18.06
CA ALA A 143 -4.73 -12.44 -18.44
C ALA A 143 -5.48 -13.01 -19.67
N ALA A 144 -4.80 -13.74 -20.55
CA ALA A 144 -5.45 -14.44 -21.66
C ALA A 144 -6.49 -15.49 -21.22
N GLY A 145 -6.45 -15.97 -19.97
CA GLY A 145 -7.47 -16.86 -19.40
C GLY A 145 -8.86 -16.23 -19.32
N MET A 146 -8.91 -14.89 -19.28
CA MET A 146 -10.15 -14.12 -19.19
C MET A 146 -10.87 -13.95 -20.54
N ARG A 147 -10.19 -14.24 -21.66
CA ARG A 147 -10.81 -14.07 -22.99
C ARG A 147 -12.03 -14.97 -23.14
N GLY A 148 -13.08 -14.42 -23.76
CA GLY A 148 -14.33 -15.12 -24.04
C GLY A 148 -15.25 -15.27 -22.83
N LEU A 149 -14.87 -14.79 -21.65
CA LEU A 149 -15.78 -14.64 -20.52
C LEU A 149 -16.59 -13.34 -20.66
N ASP A 150 -17.83 -13.35 -20.16
CA ASP A 150 -18.76 -12.22 -20.21
C ASP A 150 -18.46 -11.18 -19.11
N HIS A 151 -17.83 -11.59 -18.01
CA HIS A 151 -17.42 -10.73 -16.89
C HIS A 151 -15.91 -10.80 -16.61
N GLY A 152 -15.45 -10.02 -15.62
CA GLY A 152 -14.03 -9.90 -15.25
C GLY A 152 -13.46 -8.51 -15.48
N VAL A 153 -12.73 -7.99 -14.49
CA VAL A 153 -11.89 -6.77 -14.56
C VAL A 153 -10.44 -7.12 -14.26
N LEU A 154 -9.51 -6.41 -14.90
CA LEU A 154 -8.11 -6.41 -14.51
C LEU A 154 -7.84 -5.22 -13.57
N GLN A 155 -7.06 -5.43 -12.51
CA GLN A 155 -6.62 -4.35 -11.63
C GLN A 155 -5.11 -4.39 -11.45
N ALA A 156 -4.47 -3.22 -11.39
CA ALA A 156 -3.07 -3.14 -11.01
C ALA A 156 -2.75 -1.94 -10.12
N VAL A 157 -1.72 -2.12 -9.29
CA VAL A 157 -0.91 -1.02 -8.76
C VAL A 157 0.47 -1.10 -9.41
N CYS A 158 1.00 0.04 -9.86
CA CYS A 158 2.30 0.12 -10.53
C CYS A 158 3.00 1.44 -10.17
N ASP A 159 4.26 1.36 -9.80
CA ASP A 159 5.11 2.54 -9.54
C ASP A 159 5.94 2.95 -10.75
N PHE A 160 5.84 2.18 -11.84
CA PHE A 160 6.51 2.40 -13.12
C PHE A 160 8.04 2.49 -13.00
N ASP A 161 8.62 1.69 -12.10
CA ASP A 161 10.06 1.61 -11.83
C ASP A 161 10.72 2.97 -11.51
N TYR A 162 9.94 3.93 -11.01
CA TYR A 162 10.42 5.28 -10.81
C TYR A 162 11.67 5.35 -9.92
N ASP A 163 11.66 4.63 -8.78
CA ASP A 163 12.77 4.66 -7.83
C ASP A 163 14.07 4.08 -8.41
N ARG A 164 13.98 3.34 -9.53
CA ARG A 164 15.09 2.60 -10.12
C ARG A 164 15.60 3.24 -11.41
N ALA A 165 14.69 3.55 -12.33
CA ALA A 165 15.01 4.01 -13.68
C ALA A 165 13.81 4.76 -14.28
N PRO A 166 13.67 6.08 -14.07
CA PRO A 166 12.56 6.88 -14.60
C PRO A 166 12.35 6.73 -16.11
N GLU A 167 13.39 6.44 -16.88
CA GLU A 167 13.34 6.15 -18.31
C GLU A 167 12.55 4.88 -18.68
N ARG A 168 12.24 4.01 -17.69
CA ARG A 168 11.46 2.79 -17.90
C ARG A 168 9.95 3.00 -17.84
N PHE A 169 9.47 4.21 -17.53
CA PHE A 169 8.04 4.50 -17.44
C PHE A 169 7.24 3.94 -18.62
N ASP A 170 7.70 4.22 -19.85
CA ASP A 170 6.98 3.76 -21.04
C ASP A 170 6.98 2.24 -21.18
N ALA A 171 8.09 1.58 -20.86
CA ALA A 171 8.21 0.12 -20.92
C ALA A 171 7.35 -0.58 -19.85
N GLU A 172 7.27 -0.02 -18.64
CA GLU A 172 6.39 -0.53 -17.58
C GLU A 172 4.91 -0.34 -17.94
N PHE A 173 4.55 0.77 -18.58
CA PHE A 173 3.20 0.97 -19.08
C PHE A 173 2.88 -0.02 -20.23
N ASP A 174 3.82 -0.30 -21.12
CA ASP A 174 3.66 -1.29 -22.20
C ASP A 174 3.39 -2.70 -21.66
N ILE A 175 3.97 -3.08 -20.52
CA ILE A 175 3.67 -4.36 -19.84
C ILE A 175 2.18 -4.45 -19.50
N LEU A 176 1.62 -3.39 -18.92
CA LEU A 176 0.22 -3.34 -18.54
C LEU A 176 -0.69 -3.32 -19.78
N GLU A 177 -0.36 -2.54 -20.81
CA GLU A 177 -1.13 -2.53 -22.06
C GLU A 177 -1.20 -3.92 -22.70
N ARG A 178 -0.09 -4.67 -22.73
CA ARG A 178 -0.06 -6.05 -23.24
C ARG A 178 -0.94 -6.99 -22.40
N MET A 179 -1.00 -6.79 -21.09
CA MET A 179 -1.91 -7.53 -20.22
C MET A 179 -3.38 -7.25 -20.56
N VAL A 180 -3.73 -5.97 -20.73
CA VAL A 180 -5.10 -5.54 -21.08
C VAL A 180 -5.51 -6.07 -22.45
N GLU A 181 -4.68 -5.89 -23.46
CA GLU A 181 -4.90 -6.44 -24.82
C GLU A 181 -5.02 -7.97 -24.80
N ALA A 182 -4.29 -8.64 -23.90
CA ALA A 182 -4.37 -10.08 -23.76
C ALA A 182 -5.65 -10.57 -23.07
N SER A 183 -6.27 -9.80 -22.19
CA SER A 183 -7.55 -10.19 -21.60
C SER A 183 -8.74 -9.85 -22.50
N GLY A 184 -8.68 -8.72 -23.22
CA GLY A 184 -9.86 -8.12 -23.84
C GLY A 184 -10.90 -7.63 -22.82
N ARG A 185 -10.51 -7.43 -21.55
CA ARG A 185 -11.38 -7.03 -20.44
C ARG A 185 -11.09 -5.59 -19.99
N PRO A 186 -12.03 -4.92 -19.31
CA PRO A 186 -11.77 -3.63 -18.66
C PRO A 186 -10.60 -3.69 -17.68
N PHE A 187 -9.87 -2.59 -17.57
CA PHE A 187 -8.73 -2.45 -16.68
C PHE A 187 -8.87 -1.22 -15.78
N SER A 188 -8.39 -1.35 -14.54
CA SER A 188 -8.28 -0.25 -13.58
C SER A 188 -6.88 -0.20 -12.96
N ILE A 189 -6.34 1.01 -12.79
CA ILE A 189 -5.03 1.23 -12.15
C ILE A 189 -5.09 2.36 -11.15
N SER A 190 -4.35 2.24 -10.05
CA SER A 190 -4.16 3.31 -9.08
C SER A 190 -3.52 4.54 -9.73
N LEU A 191 -4.10 5.73 -9.50
CA LEU A 191 -3.56 7.01 -9.91
C LEU A 191 -3.35 7.88 -8.66
N MET A 192 -2.12 8.32 -8.47
CA MET A 192 -1.74 9.18 -7.36
C MET A 192 -0.56 10.07 -7.75
N GLN A 193 -0.49 11.25 -7.16
CA GLN A 193 0.68 12.11 -7.22
C GLN A 193 1.70 11.66 -6.16
N ARG A 194 2.98 11.60 -6.56
CA ARG A 194 4.09 11.20 -5.70
C ARG A 194 5.00 12.40 -5.46
N GLY A 195 5.51 12.55 -4.24
CA GLY A 195 6.36 13.70 -3.89
C GLY A 195 7.65 13.82 -4.72
N LEU A 196 8.28 12.68 -5.06
CA LEU A 196 9.54 12.66 -5.82
C LEU A 196 9.35 12.86 -7.34
N VAL A 197 8.14 12.52 -7.86
CA VAL A 197 7.72 12.78 -9.25
C VAL A 197 6.31 13.35 -9.28
N PRO A 198 6.17 14.65 -8.95
CA PRO A 198 4.86 15.28 -8.80
C PRO A 198 4.05 15.35 -10.10
N ASP A 199 4.68 15.14 -11.26
CA ASP A 199 4.04 15.20 -12.58
C ASP A 199 3.81 13.82 -13.24
N GLN A 200 4.30 12.70 -12.68
CA GLN A 200 4.16 11.37 -13.31
C GLN A 200 2.69 10.98 -13.55
N TRP A 201 1.78 11.41 -12.68
CA TRP A 201 0.35 11.16 -12.83
C TRP A 201 -0.23 11.77 -14.12
N LEU A 202 0.34 12.87 -14.64
CA LEU A 202 -0.04 13.46 -15.92
C LEU A 202 0.39 12.56 -17.09
N GLU A 203 1.55 11.91 -16.98
CA GLU A 203 2.04 10.94 -17.96
C GLU A 203 1.17 9.68 -17.97
N ILE A 204 0.76 9.20 -16.78
CA ILE A 204 -0.19 8.09 -16.64
C ILE A 204 -1.53 8.45 -17.29
N ILE A 205 -2.07 9.66 -17.06
CA ILE A 205 -3.30 10.13 -17.73
C ILE A 205 -3.11 10.12 -19.25
N LYS A 206 -2.04 10.73 -19.76
CA LYS A 206 -1.77 10.81 -21.20
C LYS A 206 -1.71 9.44 -21.86
N ARG A 207 -1.02 8.47 -21.23
CA ARG A 207 -0.96 7.08 -21.73
C ARG A 207 -2.33 6.39 -21.63
N SER A 208 -3.09 6.65 -20.57
CA SER A 208 -4.44 6.10 -20.37
C SER A 208 -5.45 6.62 -21.39
N GLU A 209 -5.37 7.90 -21.76
CA GLU A 209 -6.16 8.51 -22.83
C GLU A 209 -5.81 7.90 -24.19
N ALA A 210 -4.51 7.70 -24.45
CA ALA A 210 -4.03 7.05 -25.67
C ALA A 210 -4.50 5.59 -25.77
N ALA A 211 -4.51 4.84 -24.67
CA ALA A 211 -5.07 3.49 -24.60
C ALA A 211 -6.58 3.50 -24.87
N ALA A 212 -7.33 4.43 -24.26
CA ALA A 212 -8.77 4.59 -24.48
C ALA A 212 -9.11 4.96 -25.93
N ALA A 213 -8.31 5.82 -26.57
CA ALA A 213 -8.46 6.18 -27.98
C ALA A 213 -8.26 4.99 -28.93
N ARG A 214 -7.52 3.95 -28.51
CA ARG A 214 -7.38 2.68 -29.24
C ARG A 214 -8.50 1.67 -28.94
N GLY A 215 -9.48 2.04 -28.11
CA GLY A 215 -10.63 1.21 -27.76
C GLY A 215 -10.45 0.34 -26.50
N LEU A 216 -9.35 0.51 -25.75
CA LEU A 216 -9.17 -0.19 -24.48
C LEU A 216 -10.00 0.49 -23.39
N THR A 217 -10.72 -0.29 -22.58
CA THR A 217 -11.42 0.28 -21.41
C THR A 217 -10.42 0.42 -20.26
N TRP A 218 -9.98 1.65 -20.02
CA TRP A 218 -8.95 1.98 -19.03
C TRP A 218 -9.50 2.96 -18.00
N ARG A 219 -9.43 2.60 -16.72
CA ARG A 219 -9.95 3.39 -15.59
C ARG A 219 -8.86 3.72 -14.60
N LEU A 220 -8.98 4.88 -13.96
CA LEU A 220 -8.02 5.41 -13.00
C LEU A 220 -8.65 5.42 -11.61
N GLN A 221 -8.12 4.65 -10.67
CA GLN A 221 -8.59 4.64 -9.29
C GLN A 221 -7.93 5.79 -8.52
N VAL A 222 -8.75 6.71 -8.01
CA VAL A 222 -8.30 7.94 -7.36
C VAL A 222 -8.84 7.98 -5.93
N ALA A 223 -7.95 8.18 -4.96
CA ALA A 223 -8.33 8.47 -3.58
C ALA A 223 -8.91 9.90 -3.50
N PRO A 224 -10.00 10.13 -2.74
CA PRO A 224 -10.63 11.44 -2.67
C PRO A 224 -9.88 12.46 -1.81
N ARG A 225 -8.76 12.07 -1.21
CA ARG A 225 -7.86 12.91 -0.42
C ARG A 225 -6.43 12.39 -0.49
N ALA A 226 -5.52 13.07 0.22
CA ALA A 226 -4.16 12.57 0.40
C ALA A 226 -4.14 11.22 1.14
N ILE A 227 -3.31 10.32 0.63
CA ILE A 227 -3.00 9.04 1.27
C ILE A 227 -1.81 9.31 2.17
N GLY A 228 -1.98 9.10 3.47
CA GLY A 228 -0.98 9.42 4.46
C GLY A 228 -0.97 8.43 5.62
N VAL A 229 0.10 8.50 6.40
CA VAL A 229 0.29 7.68 7.60
C VAL A 229 0.20 8.55 8.84
N ASN A 230 -0.31 7.96 9.92
CA ASN A 230 -0.30 8.56 11.24
C ASN A 230 0.95 8.14 11.98
N LEU A 231 1.63 9.12 12.57
CA LEU A 231 2.81 8.95 13.39
C LEU A 231 2.46 9.24 14.84
N GLY A 232 2.88 8.36 15.74
CA GLY A 232 2.59 8.51 17.16
C GLY A 232 3.25 7.44 18.02
N LEU A 233 3.29 7.64 19.34
CA LEU A 233 3.91 6.70 20.28
C LEU A 233 3.19 5.35 20.39
N GLN A 234 1.96 5.27 19.90
CA GLN A 234 1.15 4.05 19.84
C GLN A 234 1.05 3.46 18.42
N CYS A 235 1.61 4.14 17.41
CA CYS A 235 1.65 3.68 16.03
C CYS A 235 2.84 2.75 15.80
N THR A 236 2.80 1.97 14.71
CA THR A 236 3.95 1.12 14.29
C THR A 236 5.20 1.95 14.02
N PHE A 237 5.01 3.15 13.47
CA PHE A 237 6.08 4.04 13.06
C PHE A 237 5.99 5.42 13.74
N HIS A 238 7.13 5.94 14.19
CA HIS A 238 7.24 7.34 14.61
C HIS A 238 8.69 7.86 14.51
N PRO A 239 8.90 9.19 14.38
CA PRO A 239 10.21 9.80 14.08
C PRO A 239 11.35 9.57 15.09
N PHE A 240 11.09 8.96 16.24
CA PHE A 240 12.09 8.79 17.32
C PHE A 240 12.45 7.33 17.58
N MET A 241 11.87 6.37 16.86
CA MET A 241 12.05 4.94 17.14
C MET A 241 13.49 4.45 16.94
N GLY A 242 14.25 5.10 16.08
CA GLY A 242 15.67 4.81 15.84
C GLY A 242 16.64 5.47 16.81
N PHE A 243 16.18 6.34 17.70
CA PHE A 243 17.05 7.10 18.61
C PHE A 243 17.45 6.27 19.83
N PRO A 244 18.74 6.18 20.20
CA PRO A 244 19.22 5.36 21.32
C PRO A 244 18.47 5.61 22.64
N SER A 245 18.21 6.87 22.99
CA SER A 245 17.45 7.21 24.20
C SER A 245 16.02 6.65 24.17
N TYR A 246 15.37 6.66 23.02
CA TYR A 246 14.01 6.12 22.89
C TYR A 246 14.00 4.60 22.91
N LYS A 247 14.95 3.95 22.21
CA LYS A 247 15.11 2.49 22.24
C LYS A 247 15.26 1.95 23.66
N ALA A 248 15.95 2.67 24.54
CA ALA A 248 16.10 2.30 25.94
C ALA A 248 14.78 2.27 26.73
N ILE A 249 13.74 2.97 26.28
CA ILE A 249 12.44 3.10 26.96
C ILE A 249 11.27 2.49 26.18
N SER A 250 11.48 2.03 24.94
CA SER A 250 10.41 1.60 24.03
C SER A 250 9.55 0.46 24.59
N HIS A 251 10.15 -0.41 25.41
CA HIS A 251 9.48 -1.53 26.09
C HIS A 251 8.57 -1.11 27.24
N LEU A 252 8.61 0.14 27.69
CA LEU A 252 7.83 0.63 28.82
C LEU A 252 6.37 0.92 28.41
N PRO A 253 5.41 0.82 29.34
CA PRO A 253 4.05 1.29 29.11
C PRO A 253 4.03 2.77 28.66
N LEU A 254 3.04 3.16 27.83
CA LEU A 254 2.96 4.50 27.23
C LEU A 254 3.14 5.62 28.26
N GLN A 255 2.42 5.55 29.39
CA GLN A 255 2.49 6.59 30.43
C GLN A 255 3.90 6.76 31.00
N GLU A 256 4.66 5.67 31.13
CA GLU A 256 6.03 5.72 31.63
C GLU A 256 6.99 6.26 30.57
N ARG A 257 6.80 5.88 29.29
CA ARG A 257 7.54 6.48 28.17
C ARG A 257 7.34 7.99 28.14
N VAL A 258 6.08 8.45 28.20
CA VAL A 258 5.71 9.87 28.20
C VAL A 258 6.29 10.60 29.41
N ARG A 259 6.27 9.99 30.61
CA ARG A 259 6.87 10.57 31.81
C ARG A 259 8.35 10.84 31.63
N GLN A 260 9.11 9.88 31.07
CA GLN A 260 10.54 10.07 30.81
C GLN A 260 10.78 11.06 29.68
N MET A 261 9.99 11.00 28.61
CA MET A 261 10.10 11.93 27.48
C MET A 261 9.75 13.39 27.86
N ARG A 262 8.94 13.61 28.90
CA ARG A 262 8.67 14.96 29.43
C ARG A 262 9.82 15.55 30.24
N ASP A 263 10.81 14.75 30.65
CA ASP A 263 12.01 15.28 31.32
C ASP A 263 12.81 16.15 30.34
N PRO A 264 13.05 17.44 30.64
CA PRO A 264 13.84 18.32 29.78
C PRO A 264 15.26 17.78 29.49
N ALA A 265 15.88 17.08 30.43
CA ALA A 265 17.19 16.47 30.23
C ALA A 265 17.13 15.29 29.24
N PHE A 266 16.05 14.49 29.30
CA PHE A 266 15.80 13.43 28.34
C PHE A 266 15.56 14.00 26.94
N LYS A 267 14.67 14.99 26.82
CA LYS A 267 14.37 15.67 25.55
C LYS A 267 15.65 16.24 24.92
N ALA A 268 16.45 16.97 25.69
CA ALA A 268 17.70 17.55 25.20
C ALA A 268 18.71 16.49 24.72
N ARG A 269 18.83 15.37 25.45
CA ARG A 269 19.70 14.25 25.06
C ARG A 269 19.22 13.62 23.76
N LEU A 270 17.94 13.22 23.69
CA LEU A 270 17.36 12.57 22.52
C LEU A 270 17.45 13.46 21.27
N LEU A 271 17.14 14.76 21.37
CA LEU A 271 17.23 15.68 20.23
C LEU A 271 18.68 16.00 19.78
N SER A 272 19.69 15.56 20.53
CA SER A 272 21.11 15.68 20.16
C SER A 272 21.69 14.40 19.56
N GLU A 273 20.96 13.29 19.66
CA GLU A 273 21.36 11.99 19.14
C GLU A 273 21.17 11.90 17.63
N LYS A 274 21.81 10.89 17.03
CA LYS A 274 21.52 10.47 15.66
C LYS A 274 20.64 9.23 15.72
N SER A 275 19.69 9.13 14.79
CA SER A 275 18.95 7.90 14.60
C SER A 275 19.90 6.82 14.10
N ASP A 276 19.83 5.64 14.71
CA ASP A 276 20.34 4.43 14.11
C ASP A 276 19.40 3.97 12.99
N THR A 277 19.88 3.05 12.16
CA THR A 277 19.07 2.29 11.21
C THR A 277 18.00 1.46 11.95
N VAL A 278 16.78 1.48 11.43
CA VAL A 278 15.63 0.72 11.94
C VAL A 278 15.06 -0.27 10.93
N ALA A 279 15.41 -0.17 9.65
CA ALA A 279 15.13 -1.20 8.66
C ALA A 279 16.26 -2.25 8.59
N GLY A 280 15.96 -3.46 8.10
CA GLY A 280 16.92 -4.56 7.95
C GLY A 280 16.30 -5.93 8.18
N ASP A 281 17.13 -6.97 8.26
CA ASP A 281 16.68 -8.35 8.44
C ASP A 281 15.94 -8.51 9.78
N GLY A 282 14.70 -9.05 9.72
CA GLY A 282 13.90 -9.37 10.91
C GLY A 282 13.07 -8.22 11.49
N THR A 283 12.86 -7.13 10.73
CA THR A 283 11.97 -6.03 11.08
C THR A 283 11.02 -5.71 9.91
N PRO A 284 9.71 -5.46 10.15
CA PRO A 284 8.76 -5.11 9.10
C PRO A 284 8.92 -3.68 8.59
N ILE A 285 9.87 -2.90 9.14
CA ILE A 285 10.07 -1.50 8.80
C ILE A 285 10.79 -1.39 7.45
N PRO A 286 10.21 -0.72 6.43
CA PRO A 286 10.81 -0.63 5.11
C PRO A 286 12.04 0.31 5.09
N PRO A 287 13.01 0.11 4.18
CA PRO A 287 14.19 0.99 4.05
C PRO A 287 13.86 2.48 3.85
N LEU A 288 12.67 2.80 3.34
CA LEU A 288 12.20 4.18 3.22
C LEU A 288 12.08 4.89 4.58
N ALA A 289 11.78 4.14 5.65
CA ALA A 289 11.72 4.68 7.01
C ALA A 289 13.07 5.26 7.45
N ASP A 290 14.18 4.62 7.12
CA ASP A 290 15.51 5.16 7.42
C ASP A 290 15.82 6.43 6.63
N ARG A 291 15.43 6.48 5.35
CA ARG A 291 15.55 7.71 4.54
C ARG A 291 14.72 8.84 5.15
N PHE A 292 13.51 8.51 5.62
CA PHE A 292 12.64 9.46 6.31
C PHE A 292 13.29 9.99 7.59
N LEU A 293 13.81 9.11 8.45
CA LEU A 293 14.45 9.50 9.71
C LEU A 293 15.69 10.36 9.48
N GLN A 294 16.45 10.09 8.41
CA GLN A 294 17.62 10.90 8.02
C GLN A 294 17.23 12.28 7.49
N ALA A 295 16.05 12.44 6.90
CA ALA A 295 15.56 13.69 6.31
C ALA A 295 14.49 14.39 7.18
N ILE A 296 14.33 13.99 8.43
CA ILE A 296 13.20 14.38 9.28
C ILE A 296 13.03 15.89 9.47
N ASP A 297 14.11 16.68 9.51
CA ASP A 297 14.02 18.14 9.60
C ASP A 297 13.36 18.77 8.37
N MET A 298 13.59 18.20 7.18
CA MET A 298 12.91 18.61 5.94
C MET A 298 11.48 18.07 5.91
N ILE A 299 11.28 16.82 6.29
CA ILE A 299 9.97 16.17 6.26
C ILE A 299 9.02 16.80 7.28
N ALA A 300 9.52 17.39 8.37
CA ALA A 300 8.68 18.14 9.30
C ALA A 300 7.85 19.26 8.63
N TYR A 301 8.29 19.79 7.49
CA TYR A 301 7.52 20.76 6.68
C TYR A 301 6.33 20.14 5.93
N THR A 302 6.17 18.82 5.98
CA THR A 302 5.03 18.06 5.45
C THR A 302 4.34 17.25 6.55
N LEU A 303 4.58 17.56 7.83
CA LEU A 303 3.94 16.91 8.98
C LEU A 303 2.91 17.84 9.61
N PHE A 304 1.71 17.32 9.85
CA PHE A 304 0.58 18.09 10.35
C PHE A 304 -0.01 17.46 11.60
N VAL A 305 -0.58 18.25 12.50
CA VAL A 305 -1.33 17.70 13.64
C VAL A 305 -2.74 17.36 13.14
N LEU A 306 -3.24 16.17 13.49
CA LEU A 306 -4.66 15.87 13.43
C LEU A 306 -5.22 15.89 14.86
N ASP A 307 -6.30 16.61 15.04
CA ASP A 307 -7.06 16.66 16.29
C ASP A 307 -8.44 15.98 16.12
N ASP A 308 -9.35 16.21 17.06
CA ASP A 308 -10.69 15.61 17.06
C ASP A 308 -11.58 16.09 15.89
N ASP A 309 -11.23 17.19 15.23
CA ASP A 309 -11.89 17.72 14.02
C ASP A 309 -10.88 17.73 12.85
N PRO A 310 -10.59 16.57 12.25
CA PRO A 310 -9.43 16.40 11.39
C PRO A 310 -9.52 17.23 10.11
N ASP A 311 -8.61 18.19 9.97
CA ASP A 311 -8.33 18.92 8.74
C ASP A 311 -7.23 18.21 7.95
N TYR A 312 -7.59 17.57 6.85
CA TYR A 312 -6.65 16.84 5.98
C TYR A 312 -6.01 17.73 4.90
N GLU A 313 -6.51 18.96 4.70
CA GLU A 313 -6.04 19.90 3.67
C GLU A 313 -5.38 21.13 4.32
N GLN A 314 -4.33 20.88 5.12
CA GLN A 314 -3.58 21.90 5.82
C GLN A 314 -2.48 22.56 4.94
N PRO A 315 -2.47 23.89 4.81
CA PRO A 315 -1.44 24.59 4.04
C PRO A 315 -0.06 24.45 4.71
N MET A 316 1.01 24.61 3.92
CA MET A 316 2.40 24.43 4.38
C MET A 316 2.74 25.19 5.67
N GLU A 317 2.18 26.39 5.88
CA GLU A 317 2.43 27.20 7.09
C GLU A 317 1.93 26.54 8.37
N ARG A 318 0.98 25.60 8.26
CA ARG A 318 0.49 24.79 9.39
C ARG A 318 1.34 23.56 9.65
N SER A 319 2.31 23.23 8.81
CA SER A 319 3.22 22.12 9.08
C SER A 319 4.04 22.34 10.36
N LEU A 320 4.40 21.27 11.06
CA LEU A 320 5.21 21.32 12.27
C LEU A 320 6.57 21.99 12.02
N GLY A 321 7.16 21.77 10.84
CA GLY A 321 8.40 22.40 10.41
C GLY A 321 8.26 23.91 10.23
N ALA A 322 7.20 24.38 9.55
CA ALA A 322 6.96 25.80 9.35
C ALA A 322 6.64 26.53 10.66
N GLN A 323 5.81 25.92 11.51
CA GLN A 323 5.49 26.46 12.84
C GLN A 323 6.75 26.53 13.74
N ALA A 324 7.60 25.50 13.71
CA ALA A 324 8.86 25.50 14.45
C ALA A 324 9.78 26.63 13.98
N ALA A 325 9.97 26.78 12.66
CA ALA A 325 10.77 27.86 12.08
C ALA A 325 10.25 29.25 12.49
N ALA A 326 8.93 29.48 12.40
CA ALA A 326 8.32 30.74 12.83
C ALA A 326 8.53 31.04 14.32
N ALA A 327 8.58 30.00 15.16
CA ALA A 327 8.85 30.09 16.60
C ALA A 327 10.34 30.10 16.98
N GLY A 328 11.27 30.03 16.01
CA GLY A 328 12.70 29.93 16.27
C GLY A 328 13.14 28.61 16.93
N LYS A 329 12.35 27.56 16.76
CA LYS A 329 12.61 26.19 17.27
C LYS A 329 13.12 25.28 16.16
N LYS A 330 13.73 24.16 16.54
CA LYS A 330 14.09 23.10 15.58
C LYS A 330 12.84 22.30 15.17
N PRO A 331 12.71 21.87 13.91
CA PRO A 331 11.55 21.10 13.45
C PRO A 331 11.30 19.83 14.28
N LEU A 332 12.35 19.05 14.55
CA LEU A 332 12.27 17.88 15.42
C LEU A 332 11.75 18.18 16.84
N GLU A 333 11.97 19.38 17.37
CA GLU A 333 11.45 19.77 18.68
C GLU A 333 9.91 19.89 18.64
N ALA A 334 9.36 20.46 17.56
CA ALA A 334 7.91 20.56 17.38
C ALA A 334 7.26 19.19 17.15
N VAL A 335 7.91 18.31 16.40
CA VAL A 335 7.48 16.90 16.23
C VAL A 335 7.45 16.17 17.56
N TYR A 336 8.49 16.35 18.39
CA TYR A 336 8.55 15.79 19.74
C TYR A 336 7.40 16.25 20.63
N ASP A 337 7.15 17.57 20.65
CA ASP A 337 6.10 18.15 21.47
C ASP A 337 4.70 17.74 20.99
N ALA A 338 4.48 17.67 19.68
CA ALA A 338 3.22 17.23 19.09
C ALA A 338 2.89 15.77 19.46
N MET A 339 3.86 14.85 19.41
CA MET A 339 3.65 13.47 19.83
C MET A 339 3.36 13.31 21.34
N LEU A 340 3.87 14.21 22.18
CA LEU A 340 3.64 14.19 23.64
C LEU A 340 2.34 14.88 24.07
N ALA A 341 1.62 15.51 23.14
CA ALA A 341 0.28 16.01 23.38
C ALA A 341 -0.67 14.88 23.80
N ASP A 342 -1.77 15.25 24.47
CA ASP A 342 -2.76 14.31 25.04
C ASP A 342 -2.13 13.10 25.77
N ASP A 343 -1.17 13.36 26.66
CA ASP A 343 -0.45 12.33 27.41
C ASP A 343 0.19 11.24 26.52
N GLY A 344 0.74 11.65 25.37
CA GLY A 344 1.42 10.78 24.42
C GLY A 344 0.53 10.16 23.35
N ARG A 345 -0.72 10.64 23.23
CA ARG A 345 -1.68 10.20 22.21
C ARG A 345 -1.79 11.16 21.03
N GLY A 346 -1.00 12.23 21.01
CA GLY A 346 -0.93 13.12 19.86
C GLY A 346 -0.56 12.36 18.58
N LEU A 347 -1.37 12.54 17.54
CA LEU A 347 -1.15 11.96 16.21
C LEU A 347 -0.67 13.04 15.25
N ILE A 348 0.33 12.68 14.46
CA ILE A 348 0.87 13.51 13.40
C ILE A 348 0.51 12.85 12.07
N TYR A 349 -0.18 13.58 11.21
CA TYR A 349 -0.47 13.17 9.85
C TYR A 349 0.69 13.49 8.92
N PHE A 350 1.11 12.47 8.19
CA PHE A 350 2.11 12.55 7.14
C PHE A 350 1.48 12.14 5.80
N PRO A 351 1.02 13.08 4.96
CA PRO A 351 0.57 12.78 3.61
C PRO A 351 1.76 12.37 2.74
N ILE A 352 1.73 11.14 2.22
CA ILE A 352 2.81 10.57 1.38
C ILE A 352 2.49 10.77 -0.11
N TYR A 353 1.21 10.74 -0.47
CA TYR A 353 0.73 10.92 -1.84
C TYR A 353 -0.34 12.00 -1.92
N ASN A 354 -0.56 12.54 -3.12
CA ASN A 354 -1.67 13.45 -3.42
C ASN A 354 -1.63 14.78 -2.66
N TYR A 355 -0.43 15.25 -2.28
CA TYR A 355 -0.29 16.47 -1.45
C TYR A 355 0.99 17.28 -1.68
N SER A 356 1.57 17.22 -2.89
CA SER A 356 2.86 17.90 -3.15
C SER A 356 2.75 19.43 -3.11
N GLU A 357 1.57 19.99 -3.40
CA GLU A 357 1.31 21.43 -3.44
C GLU A 357 0.65 21.97 -2.16
N PHE A 358 0.42 21.13 -1.14
CA PHE A 358 -0.30 21.48 0.09
C PHE A 358 -1.76 21.90 -0.12
N ASP A 359 -2.38 21.40 -1.20
CA ASP A 359 -3.80 21.53 -1.50
C ASP A 359 -4.31 20.27 -2.24
N TYR A 360 -5.62 20.20 -2.45
CA TYR A 360 -6.28 19.12 -3.18
C TYR A 360 -6.69 19.48 -4.61
N GLU A 361 -6.13 20.53 -5.22
CA GLU A 361 -6.48 20.87 -6.61
C GLU A 361 -6.09 19.76 -7.59
N ASN A 362 -4.93 19.12 -7.38
CA ASN A 362 -4.52 17.96 -8.18
C ASN A 362 -5.42 16.74 -7.94
N VAL A 363 -5.83 16.49 -6.69
CA VAL A 363 -6.80 15.43 -6.36
C VAL A 363 -8.14 15.69 -7.04
N LEU A 364 -8.65 16.91 -6.96
CA LEU A 364 -9.88 17.34 -7.61
C LEU A 364 -9.80 17.17 -9.13
N ARG A 365 -8.67 17.53 -9.73
CA ARG A 365 -8.41 17.33 -11.16
C ARG A 365 -8.41 15.85 -11.54
N MET A 366 -7.76 14.99 -10.75
CA MET A 366 -7.80 13.54 -10.96
C MET A 366 -9.23 12.99 -10.83
N MET A 367 -9.97 13.36 -9.79
CA MET A 367 -11.34 12.88 -9.56
C MET A 367 -12.32 13.30 -10.66
N ARG A 368 -12.15 14.51 -11.22
CA ARG A 368 -13.00 15.02 -12.31
C ARG A 368 -12.67 14.44 -13.68
N HIS A 369 -11.57 13.70 -13.81
CA HIS A 369 -11.17 13.14 -15.09
C HIS A 369 -12.16 12.06 -15.57
N PRO A 370 -12.55 12.01 -16.86
CA PRO A 370 -13.61 11.10 -17.34
C PRO A 370 -13.32 9.59 -17.19
N GLN A 371 -12.03 9.22 -17.09
CA GLN A 371 -11.61 7.84 -16.86
C GLN A 371 -11.53 7.48 -15.37
N SER A 372 -11.70 8.45 -14.47
CA SER A 372 -11.50 8.23 -13.04
C SER A 372 -12.68 7.53 -12.39
N LEU A 373 -12.35 6.75 -11.36
CA LEU A 373 -13.26 6.09 -10.44
C LEU A 373 -12.74 6.38 -9.03
N PRO A 374 -13.61 6.75 -8.08
CA PRO A 374 -13.23 6.76 -6.67
C PRO A 374 -12.74 5.35 -6.28
N GLY A 375 -11.66 5.27 -5.52
CA GLY A 375 -11.06 4.00 -5.12
C GLY A 375 -9.98 4.21 -4.07
N LEU A 376 -9.11 3.22 -3.90
CA LEU A 376 -7.99 3.26 -2.93
C LEU A 376 -8.44 3.45 -1.48
N SER A 377 -9.64 2.96 -1.13
CA SER A 377 -10.05 2.84 0.27
C SER A 377 -9.24 1.74 0.92
N ASP A 378 -8.53 2.09 1.99
CA ASP A 378 -7.79 1.14 2.81
C ASP A 378 -8.51 0.96 4.15
N GLY A 379 -9.41 -0.01 4.16
CA GLY A 379 -10.31 -0.29 5.27
C GLY A 379 -9.72 -1.11 6.41
N GLY A 380 -8.47 -0.83 6.81
CA GLY A 380 -7.84 -1.50 7.96
C GLY A 380 -6.79 -2.55 7.60
N ALA A 381 -6.13 -2.38 6.45
CA ALA A 381 -4.90 -3.11 6.21
C ALA A 381 -3.84 -2.63 7.20
N HIS A 382 -3.51 -1.34 7.17
CA HIS A 382 -2.44 -0.77 7.98
C HIS A 382 -2.86 -0.35 9.41
N VAL A 383 -3.31 -1.31 10.23
CA VAL A 383 -3.93 -1.10 11.56
C VAL A 383 -3.12 -0.17 12.47
N GLY A 384 -1.78 -0.18 12.38
CA GLY A 384 -0.89 0.62 13.21
C GLY A 384 -0.55 2.01 12.66
N THR A 385 -0.98 2.36 11.44
CA THR A 385 -0.57 3.62 10.78
C THR A 385 -1.71 4.36 10.06
N VAL A 386 -2.71 3.70 9.47
CA VAL A 386 -3.81 4.40 8.77
C VAL A 386 -5.13 3.61 8.79
N CYS A 387 -6.25 4.34 8.75
CA CYS A 387 -7.57 3.77 8.49
C CYS A 387 -8.33 4.68 7.52
N ASP A 388 -8.35 4.29 6.25
CA ASP A 388 -8.96 5.01 5.13
C ASP A 388 -10.24 4.28 4.64
N ALA A 389 -11.01 3.72 5.57
CA ALA A 389 -12.31 3.08 5.32
C ALA A 389 -13.41 4.07 4.87
N SER A 390 -13.10 5.37 4.90
CA SER A 390 -14.06 6.46 4.69
C SER A 390 -14.27 6.85 3.22
N PHE A 391 -13.76 6.08 2.24
CA PHE A 391 -13.89 6.39 0.81
C PHE A 391 -14.97 5.52 0.15
N PRO A 392 -16.28 5.82 0.33
CA PRO A 392 -17.31 5.06 -0.35
C PRO A 392 -17.24 5.31 -1.86
N THR A 393 -17.34 4.24 -2.64
CA THR A 393 -17.75 4.32 -4.04
C THR A 393 -19.28 4.29 -4.08
N TYR A 394 -19.91 5.21 -4.82
CA TYR A 394 -21.37 5.33 -4.93
C TYR A 394 -21.85 4.97 -6.33
#